data_AF-A0AAU6UCV2-F1
#
_entry.id   AF-A0AAU6UCV2-F1
#
_cell.length_a   1.000
_cell.length_b   1.000
_cell.length_c   1.000
_cell.angle_alpha   90.00
_cell.angle_beta   90.00
_cell.angle_gamma   90.00
#
_symmetry.space_group_name_H-M   'P 1'
#
loop_
_entity.id
_entity.type
_entity.pdbx_description
1 polymer ?
#
loop_
_entity_poly.entity_id
_entity_poly.type
_entity_poly.pdbx_seq_one_letter_code
_entity_poly.pdbx_strand_id
1 'polypeptide(L)'
;MSSIKIKGLDEALKSVQKSSRARELTSEGVYKILNEVQQTLDTYLFKKDQVGIQVLVTVYTKVAGSYQGIPYSTFVEVERGKTVWKLNNVYRAIGIAADAKILNSEIFADQIYCKAEKELNRLVYRDIEL
;
A
#
# COMPACT_ATOMS: atom_id res chain seq x y z
N MET A 1 -0.50 7.60 16.23
CA MET A 1 -0.72 7.01 14.90
C MET A 1 -2.14 7.32 14.46
N SER A 2 -2.31 8.07 13.38
CA SER A 2 -3.62 8.28 12.77
C SER A 2 -4.07 6.95 12.18
N SER A 3 -5.18 6.38 12.67
CA SER A 3 -5.76 5.18 12.08
C SER A 3 -6.20 5.51 10.65
N ILE A 4 -5.44 5.03 9.65
CA ILE A 4 -5.90 5.05 8.26
C ILE A 4 -7.24 4.30 8.24
N LYS A 5 -8.29 4.96 7.74
CA LYS A 5 -9.61 4.36 7.52
C LYS A 5 -10.02 4.58 6.09
N ILE A 6 -10.44 3.51 5.43
CA ILE A 6 -10.91 3.52 4.05
C ILE A 6 -12.41 3.27 4.06
N LYS A 7 -13.16 4.22 3.52
CA LYS A 7 -14.63 4.11 3.43
C LYS A 7 -15.01 2.95 2.50
N GLY A 8 -15.90 2.08 2.95
CA GLY A 8 -16.44 0.96 2.16
C GLY A 8 -15.54 -0.29 2.08
N LEU A 9 -14.37 -0.30 2.75
CA LEU A 9 -13.44 -1.43 2.68
C LEU A 9 -14.05 -2.73 3.25
N ASP A 10 -14.69 -2.67 4.42
CA ASP A 10 -15.29 -3.86 5.05
C ASP A 10 -16.40 -4.48 4.19
N GLU A 11 -17.23 -3.65 3.56
CA GLU A 11 -18.32 -4.09 2.68
C GLU A 11 -17.77 -4.72 1.39
N ALA A 12 -16.75 -4.11 0.79
CA ALA A 12 -16.10 -4.62 -0.40
C ALA A 12 -15.39 -5.96 -0.14
N LEU A 13 -14.65 -6.08 0.96
CA LEU A 13 -14.00 -7.32 1.36
C LEU A 13 -15.04 -8.44 1.57
N LYS A 14 -16.11 -8.17 2.33
CA LYS A 14 -17.20 -9.14 2.56
C LYS A 14 -17.86 -9.59 1.26
N SER A 15 -18.11 -8.67 0.32
CA SER A 15 -18.73 -8.98 -0.97
C SER A 15 -17.85 -9.94 -1.79
N VAL A 16 -16.56 -9.63 -1.88
CA VAL A 16 -15.59 -10.34 -2.71
C VAL A 16 -15.17 -11.68 -2.08
N GLN A 17 -15.26 -11.80 -0.75
CA GLN A 17 -14.88 -12.99 0.01
C GLN A 17 -16.05 -13.87 0.42
N LYS A 18 -17.31 -13.53 0.05
CA LYS A 18 -18.53 -14.24 0.47
C LYS A 18 -18.51 -15.76 0.27
N SER A 19 -17.80 -16.24 -0.75
CA SER A 19 -17.66 -17.67 -1.07
C SER A 19 -16.28 -18.26 -0.71
N SER A 20 -15.40 -17.48 -0.10
CA SER A 20 -14.06 -17.94 0.28
C SER A 20 -14.10 -18.74 1.58
N ARG A 21 -13.85 -20.04 1.50
CA ARG A 21 -13.69 -20.89 2.70
C ARG A 21 -12.30 -20.80 3.33
N ALA A 22 -11.34 -20.14 2.67
CA ALA A 22 -9.97 -20.05 3.12
C ALA A 22 -9.52 -18.58 3.22
N ARG A 23 -9.06 -18.21 4.42
CA ARG A 23 -8.29 -17.01 4.79
C ARG A 23 -8.79 -15.70 4.16
N GLU A 24 -9.59 -14.98 4.94
CA GLU A 24 -10.12 -13.66 4.58
C GLU A 24 -9.09 -12.57 4.92
N LEU A 25 -8.74 -11.76 3.92
CA LEU A 25 -8.08 -10.49 4.14
C LEU A 25 -9.01 -9.59 4.96
N THR A 26 -8.61 -9.24 6.18
CA THR A 26 -9.37 -8.32 7.04
C THR A 26 -8.97 -6.88 6.76
N SER A 27 -9.89 -5.94 7.05
CA SER A 27 -9.59 -4.51 6.97
C SER A 27 -8.43 -4.12 7.88
N GLU A 28 -8.32 -4.73 9.07
CA GLU A 28 -7.19 -4.53 9.98
C GLU A 28 -5.84 -4.93 9.35
N GLY A 29 -5.79 -6.07 8.66
CA GLY A 29 -4.60 -6.50 7.93
C GLY A 29 -4.19 -5.52 6.83
N VAL A 30 -5.18 -5.02 6.09
CA VAL A 30 -4.97 -3.97 5.07
C VAL A 30 -4.43 -2.69 5.70
N TYR A 31 -5.01 -2.24 6.83
CA TYR A 31 -4.55 -1.03 7.51
C TYR A 31 -3.13 -1.16 8.06
N LYS A 32 -2.74 -2.33 8.57
CA LYS A 32 -1.38 -2.57 9.02
C LYS A 32 -0.37 -2.37 7.87
N ILE A 33 -0.60 -3.02 6.73
CA ILE A 33 0.27 -2.90 5.55
C ILE A 33 0.27 -1.45 5.04
N LEU A 34 -0.88 -0.80 4.97
CA LEU A 34 -0.96 0.59 4.51
C LEU A 34 -0.25 1.58 5.45
N ASN A 35 -0.25 1.32 6.76
CA ASN A 35 0.52 2.15 7.69
C ASN A 35 2.03 2.01 7.44
N GLU A 36 2.52 0.80 7.18
CA GLU A 36 3.92 0.57 6.81
C GLU A 36 4.27 1.28 5.49
N VAL A 37 3.42 1.13 4.46
CA VAL A 37 3.57 1.85 3.18
C VAL A 37 3.58 3.37 3.40
N GLN A 38 2.66 3.91 4.20
CA GLN A 38 2.60 5.35 4.47
C GLN A 38 3.87 5.84 5.18
N GLN A 39 4.44 5.08 6.11
CA GLN A 39 5.71 5.43 6.75
C GLN A 39 6.85 5.47 5.72
N THR A 40 6.94 4.46 4.86
CA THR A 40 7.92 4.43 3.77
C THR A 40 7.75 5.62 2.82
N LEU A 41 6.51 5.95 2.43
CA LEU A 41 6.23 7.11 1.60
C LEU A 41 6.60 8.43 2.29
N ASP A 42 6.39 8.55 3.60
CA ASP A 42 6.78 9.74 4.37
C ASP A 42 8.31 9.87 4.47
N THR A 43 9.05 8.77 4.39
CA THR A 43 10.53 8.78 4.27
C THR A 43 10.96 9.28 2.89
N TYR A 44 10.41 8.75 1.80
CA TYR A 44 10.94 9.01 0.45
C TYR A 44 10.26 10.13 -0.35
N LEU A 45 9.06 10.58 0.05
CA LEU A 45 8.30 11.61 -0.67
C LEU A 45 7.75 12.68 0.27
N PHE A 46 7.53 13.89 -0.23
CA PHE A 46 6.79 14.90 0.52
C PHE A 46 5.29 14.59 0.47
N LYS A 47 4.55 14.93 1.53
CA LYS A 47 3.10 14.67 1.61
C LYS A 47 2.30 15.19 0.42
N LYS A 48 2.70 16.33 -0.15
CA LYS A 48 2.08 16.92 -1.34
C LYS A 48 2.27 16.08 -2.62
N ASP A 49 3.38 15.37 -2.70
CA ASP A 49 3.81 14.59 -3.86
C ASP A 49 3.34 13.13 -3.77
N GLN A 50 2.79 12.72 -2.62
CA GLN A 50 2.20 11.40 -2.43
C GLN A 50 0.80 11.26 -3.05
N VAL A 51 0.18 12.37 -3.47
CA VAL A 51 -1.19 12.34 -4.00
C VAL A 51 -1.20 11.64 -5.35
N GLY A 52 -2.10 10.67 -5.52
CA GLY A 52 -2.24 9.86 -6.73
C GLY A 52 -1.42 8.57 -6.73
N ILE A 53 -0.66 8.28 -5.66
CA ILE A 53 0.03 6.99 -5.53
C ILE A 53 -1.01 5.89 -5.40
N GLN A 54 -0.89 4.87 -6.25
CA GLN A 54 -1.75 3.69 -6.25
C GLN A 54 -1.00 2.51 -5.66
N VAL A 55 -1.63 1.85 -4.69
CA VAL A 55 -1.05 0.72 -3.96
C VAL A 55 -1.98 -0.47 -4.05
N LEU A 56 -1.42 -1.60 -4.44
CA LEU A 56 -2.05 -2.91 -4.41
C LEU A 56 -1.62 -3.63 -3.13
N VAL A 57 -2.58 -3.95 -2.27
CA VAL A 57 -2.36 -4.66 -1.01
C VAL A 57 -2.93 -6.07 -1.10
N THR A 58 -2.18 -7.03 -0.58
CA THR A 58 -2.56 -8.44 -0.55
C THR A 58 -1.83 -9.15 0.57
N VAL A 59 -2.42 -10.21 1.12
CA VAL A 59 -1.87 -10.94 2.26
C VAL A 59 -1.57 -12.38 1.85
N TYR A 60 -0.45 -12.86 2.38
CA TYR A 60 0.02 -14.23 2.18
C TYR A 60 -1.09 -15.25 2.44
N THR A 61 -1.44 -15.99 1.40
CA THR A 61 -2.34 -17.13 1.50
C THR A 61 -1.49 -18.38 1.73
N LYS A 62 -1.41 -18.88 2.98
CA LYS A 62 -0.73 -20.16 3.25
C LYS A 62 -1.52 -21.28 2.59
N VAL A 63 -0.89 -21.94 1.64
CA VAL A 63 -1.43 -23.07 0.91
C VAL A 63 -0.93 -24.37 1.55
N ALA A 64 -1.77 -25.40 1.64
CA ALA A 64 -1.32 -26.74 2.01
C ALA A 64 -0.39 -27.30 0.92
N GLY A 65 0.65 -28.03 1.29
CA GLY A 65 1.61 -28.60 0.32
C GLY A 65 0.98 -29.58 -0.69
N SER A 66 -0.22 -30.09 -0.41
CA SER A 66 -1.01 -30.96 -1.30
C SER A 66 -1.92 -30.22 -2.27
N TYR A 67 -1.98 -28.88 -2.23
CA TYR A 67 -2.83 -28.11 -3.12
C TYR A 67 -2.29 -28.14 -4.55
N GLN A 68 -3.07 -28.70 -5.47
CA GLN A 68 -2.75 -28.70 -6.89
C GLN A 68 -3.50 -27.56 -7.57
N GLY A 69 -2.81 -26.43 -7.74
CA GLY A 69 -3.34 -25.22 -8.39
C GLY A 69 -2.66 -23.95 -7.88
N ILE A 70 -2.92 -22.82 -8.55
CA ILE A 70 -2.48 -21.51 -8.06
C ILE A 70 -3.63 -20.94 -7.20
N PRO A 71 -3.39 -20.55 -5.94
CA PRO A 71 -4.45 -20.08 -5.07
C PRO A 71 -5.05 -18.76 -5.55
N TYR A 72 -6.31 -18.54 -5.20
CA TYR A 72 -6.98 -17.26 -5.36
C TYR A 72 -6.75 -16.38 -4.13
N SER A 73 -6.06 -15.26 -4.33
CA SER A 73 -5.87 -14.23 -3.30
C SER A 73 -6.86 -13.08 -3.46
N THR A 74 -7.06 -12.35 -2.36
CA THR A 74 -7.81 -11.08 -2.38
C THR A 74 -6.81 -9.95 -2.59
N PHE A 75 -7.17 -9.03 -3.48
CA PHE A 75 -6.40 -7.86 -3.83
C PHE A 75 -7.22 -6.62 -3.51
N VAL A 76 -6.57 -5.63 -2.90
CA VAL A 76 -7.17 -4.35 -2.53
C VAL A 76 -6.34 -3.24 -3.15
N GLU A 77 -6.94 -2.53 -4.10
CA GLU A 77 -6.34 -1.38 -4.75
C GLU A 77 -6.82 -0.11 -4.07
N VAL A 78 -5.85 0.69 -3.61
CA VAL A 78 -6.12 1.98 -2.97
C VAL A 78 -5.30 3.07 -3.60
N GLU A 79 -5.83 4.28 -3.54
CA GLU A 79 -5.15 5.48 -4.03
C GLU A 79 -5.00 6.51 -2.92
N ARG A 80 -3.83 7.13 -2.85
CA ARG A 80 -3.58 8.21 -1.91
C ARG A 80 -4.24 9.49 -2.40
N GLY A 81 -5.32 9.92 -1.75
CA GLY A 81 -5.89 11.26 -1.94
C GLY A 81 -5.08 12.35 -1.24
N LYS A 82 -5.59 13.58 -1.13
CA LYS A 82 -4.93 14.66 -0.37
C LYS A 82 -4.88 14.33 1.13
N THR A 83 -6.02 14.01 1.72
CA THR A 83 -6.15 13.80 3.17
C THR A 83 -6.27 12.34 3.57
N VAL A 84 -6.89 11.51 2.72
CA VAL A 84 -7.24 10.12 3.03
C VAL A 84 -6.85 9.17 1.89
N TRP A 85 -6.72 7.90 2.23
CA TRP A 85 -6.66 6.81 1.25
C TRP A 85 -8.07 6.50 0.74
N LYS A 86 -8.19 6.29 -0.57
CA LYS A 86 -9.44 5.95 -1.25
C LYS A 86 -9.39 4.51 -1.72
N LEU A 87 -10.51 3.80 -1.62
CA LEU A 87 -10.66 2.49 -2.22
C LEU A 87 -10.92 2.65 -3.72
N ASN A 88 -10.09 2.03 -4.55
CA ASN A 88 -10.31 2.00 -6.00
C ASN A 88 -11.01 0.70 -6.39
N ASN A 89 -10.47 -0.45 -5.94
CA ASN A 89 -11.01 -1.74 -6.31
C ASN A 89 -10.72 -2.82 -5.25
N VAL A 90 -11.57 -3.84 -5.20
CA VAL A 90 -11.34 -5.07 -4.44
C VAL A 90 -11.77 -6.24 -5.31
N TYR A 91 -10.89 -7.21 -5.50
CA TYR A 91 -11.18 -8.37 -6.34
C TYR A 91 -10.42 -9.61 -5.88
N ARG A 92 -10.80 -10.76 -6.42
CA ARG A 92 -10.02 -11.99 -6.30
C ARG A 92 -9.43 -12.35 -7.64
N ALA A 93 -8.15 -12.69 -7.62
CA ALA A 93 -7.45 -13.20 -8.78
C ALA A 93 -6.49 -14.31 -8.34
N ILE A 94 -6.01 -15.05 -9.33
CA ILE A 94 -4.97 -16.04 -9.14
C ILE A 94 -3.68 -15.32 -8.71
N GLY A 95 -3.08 -15.73 -7.60
CA GLY A 95 -1.80 -15.17 -7.14
C GLY A 95 -1.42 -15.63 -5.74
N ILE A 96 -0.12 -15.60 -5.45
CA ILE A 96 0.43 -15.69 -4.10
C ILE A 96 1.17 -14.38 -3.90
N ALA A 97 0.55 -13.43 -3.21
CA ALA A 97 1.21 -12.17 -2.93
C ALA A 97 1.09 -11.86 -1.44
N ALA A 98 2.20 -11.42 -0.87
CA ALA A 98 2.40 -11.26 0.57
C ALA A 98 2.82 -9.84 0.94
N ASP A 99 2.51 -8.85 0.10
CA ASP A 99 3.16 -7.54 0.16
C ASP A 99 2.24 -6.41 -0.32
N ALA A 100 2.75 -5.18 -0.23
CA ALA A 100 2.21 -4.03 -0.94
C ALA A 100 3.05 -3.72 -2.19
N LYS A 101 2.38 -3.39 -3.29
CA LYS A 101 3.03 -2.94 -4.53
C LYS A 101 2.52 -1.57 -4.92
N ILE A 102 3.43 -0.63 -5.20
CA ILE A 102 3.08 0.64 -5.84
C ILE A 102 2.88 0.37 -7.33
N LEU A 103 1.72 0.71 -7.87
CA LEU A 103 1.34 0.42 -9.26
C LEU A 103 1.90 1.43 -10.26
N ASN A 104 2.21 2.64 -9.80
CA ASN A 104 2.59 3.77 -10.64
C ASN A 104 3.87 4.49 -10.14
N SER A 105 4.83 3.72 -9.63
CA SER A 105 6.06 4.26 -9.02
C SER A 105 6.91 5.10 -9.98
N GLU A 106 6.88 4.80 -11.27
CA GLU A 106 7.65 5.50 -12.32
C GLU A 106 7.30 6.98 -12.41
N ILE A 107 6.04 7.34 -12.12
CA ILE A 107 5.53 8.72 -12.17
C ILE A 107 6.14 9.60 -11.06
N PHE A 108 6.69 8.97 -10.02
CA PHE A 108 7.19 9.67 -8.82
C PHE A 108 8.71 9.71 -8.70
N ALA A 109 9.44 9.24 -9.72
CA ALA A 109 10.90 9.16 -9.68
C ALA A 109 11.57 10.52 -9.45
N ASP A 110 11.14 11.55 -10.18
CA ASP A 110 11.67 12.91 -10.08
C ASP A 110 11.43 13.54 -8.70
N GLN A 111 10.28 13.25 -8.09
CA GLN A 111 9.91 13.76 -6.77
C GLN A 111 10.73 13.08 -5.66
N ILE A 112 11.02 11.78 -5.80
CA ILE A 112 11.94 11.06 -4.90
C ILE A 112 13.33 11.68 -5.00
N TYR A 113 13.84 11.88 -6.22
CA TYR A 113 15.15 12.50 -6.45
C TYR A 113 15.22 13.91 -5.81
N CYS A 114 14.23 14.77 -6.09
CA CYS A 114 14.15 16.11 -5.52
C CYS A 114 14.18 16.11 -3.98
N LYS A 115 13.52 15.15 -3.32
CA LYS A 115 13.54 15.05 -1.86
C LYS A 115 14.89 14.58 -1.34
N ALA A 116 15.46 13.55 -1.97
CA ALA A 116 16.77 13.02 -1.61
C ALA A 116 17.86 14.10 -1.74
N GLU A 117 17.88 14.84 -2.85
CA GLU A 117 18.79 15.96 -3.09
C GLU A 117 18.64 17.05 -2.01
N LYS A 118 17.39 17.44 -1.67
CA LYS A 118 17.16 18.45 -0.63
C LYS A 118 17.64 18.01 0.75
N GLU A 119 17.44 16.75 1.13
CA GLU A 119 17.91 16.21 2.40
C GLU A 119 19.44 16.07 2.42
N LEU A 120 20.07 15.63 1.32
CA LEU A 120 21.52 15.59 1.17
C LEU A 120 22.16 16.98 1.26
N ASN A 121 21.61 17.97 0.55
CA ASN A 121 22.10 19.34 0.61
C ASN A 121 21.99 19.91 2.04
N ARG A 122 20.90 19.61 2.77
CA ARG A 122 20.77 20.02 4.17
C ARG A 122 21.79 19.39 5.10
N LEU A 123 22.23 18.16 4.84
CA LEU A 123 23.31 17.54 5.61
C LEU A 123 24.62 18.28 5.37
N VAL A 124 24.94 18.63 4.12
CA VAL A 124 26.14 19.42 3.77
C VAL A 124 26.13 20.81 4.43
N TYR A 125 24.96 21.45 4.54
CA TYR A 125 24.82 22.76 5.18
C TYR A 125 24.69 22.74 6.70
N ARG A 126 24.48 21.57 7.34
CA ARG A 126 24.38 21.47 8.81
C ARG A 126 25.72 21.68 9.51
N ASP A 127 26.83 21.44 8.82
CA ASP A 127 28.19 21.59 9.36
C ASP A 127 28.76 23.00 9.13
N ILE A 128 27.97 23.94 8.60
CA ILE A 128 28.34 25.36 8.50
C ILE A 128 27.53 26.13 9.54
N GLU A 129 27.94 26.02 10.80
CA GLU A 129 27.67 27.09 11.76
C GLU A 129 28.51 28.31 11.33
N LEU A 130 27.83 29.32 10.76
CA LEU A 130 28.38 30.67 10.55
C LEU A 130 28.43 31.43 11.87
#